data_AF-A0A1D2M5S3-F1
#
_entry.id   AF-A0A1D2M5S3-F1
#
_cell.length_a   1.000
_cell.length_b   1.000
_cell.length_c   1.000
_cell.angle_alpha   90.00
_cell.angle_beta   90.00
_cell.angle_gamma   90.00
#
_symmetry.space_group_name_H-M   'P 1'
#
loop_
_entity.id
_entity.type
_entity.pdbx_description
1 polymer ?
#
loop_
_entity_poly.entity_id
_entity_poly.type
_entity_poly.pdbx_seq_one_letter_code
_entity_poly.pdbx_strand_id
1 'polypeptide(L)'
;MSLQEAFDKYGFKLSSFETREIFRYSQIYFVGEKATKINGGIDLRDTSRFDDEYGFYRFVPEDHLAYRYELVKPLGKGTTAQVFSAVDHKENRSVAIKVMKSQPRYHRQAKSEIEMLERLNNLNKRWEH
;
A
#
# COMPACT_ATOMS: atom_id res chain seq x y z
N MET A 1 -16.83 -1.57 1.48
CA MET A 1 -17.65 -1.21 2.65
C MET A 1 -17.34 0.20 3.09
N SER A 2 -18.29 0.84 3.77
CA SER A 2 -18.07 2.15 4.39
C SER A 2 -17.10 2.03 5.58
N LEU A 3 -16.55 3.17 5.99
CA LEU A 3 -15.68 3.28 7.17
C LEU A 3 -16.37 2.73 8.43
N GLN A 4 -17.63 3.12 8.67
CA GLN A 4 -18.39 2.71 9.85
C GLN A 4 -18.58 1.19 9.88
N GLU A 5 -19.00 0.60 8.75
CA GLU A 5 -19.15 -0.86 8.63
C GLU A 5 -17.84 -1.60 8.86
N ALA A 6 -16.73 -1.08 8.34
CA ALA A 6 -15.41 -1.67 8.55
C ALA A 6 -15.01 -1.62 10.02
N PHE A 7 -15.23 -0.49 10.69
CA PHE A 7 -14.90 -0.31 12.10
C PHE A 7 -15.75 -1.21 13.00
N ASP A 8 -17.06 -1.30 12.73
CA ASP A 8 -17.97 -2.14 13.51
C ASP A 8 -17.63 -3.63 13.38
N LYS A 9 -17.24 -4.06 12.18
CA LYS A 9 -16.93 -5.47 11.90
C LYS A 9 -15.51 -5.87 12.32
N TYR A 10 -14.53 -4.97 12.14
CA TYR A 10 -13.11 -5.31 12.25
C TYR A 10 -12.34 -4.45 13.25
N GLY A 11 -12.97 -3.54 14.00
CA GLY A 11 -12.28 -2.62 14.90
C GLY A 11 -11.34 -3.32 15.89
N PHE A 12 -11.72 -4.49 16.42
CA PHE A 12 -10.89 -5.31 17.31
C PHE A 12 -9.70 -6.02 16.63
N LYS A 13 -9.66 -6.01 15.30
CA LYS A 13 -8.59 -6.58 14.46
C LYS A 13 -7.64 -5.52 13.92
N LEU A 14 -8.00 -4.24 14.03
CA LEU A 14 -7.14 -3.14 13.63
C LEU A 14 -6.07 -2.90 14.70
N SER A 15 -4.86 -2.59 14.25
CA SER A 15 -3.81 -2.10 15.14
C SER A 15 -4.17 -0.73 15.70
N SER A 16 -3.51 -0.33 16.79
CA SER A 16 -3.65 1.02 17.32
C SER A 16 -3.37 2.09 16.27
N PHE A 17 -2.42 1.88 15.36
CA PHE A 17 -2.14 2.81 14.26
C PHE A 17 -3.29 2.87 13.25
N GLU A 18 -3.79 1.71 12.83
CA GLU A 18 -4.86 1.58 11.83
C GLU A 18 -6.19 2.19 12.30
N THR A 19 -6.52 2.08 13.59
CA THR A 19 -7.74 2.72 14.12
C THR A 19 -7.76 4.23 13.92
N ARG A 20 -6.60 4.88 13.74
CA ARG A 20 -6.51 6.31 13.38
C ARG A 20 -6.34 6.49 11.88
N GLU A 21 -5.53 5.66 11.24
CA GLU A 21 -5.23 5.78 9.81
C GLU A 21 -6.47 5.55 8.92
N ILE A 22 -7.35 4.62 9.30
CA ILE A 22 -8.49 4.19 8.50
C ILE A 22 -9.43 5.35 8.11
N PHE A 23 -9.51 6.39 8.94
CA PHE A 23 -10.28 7.62 8.68
C PHE A 23 -9.78 8.44 7.49
N ARG A 24 -8.56 8.18 6.98
CA ARG A 24 -8.02 8.81 5.77
C ARG A 24 -8.58 8.21 4.48
N TYR A 25 -9.28 7.08 4.57
CA TYR A 25 -9.80 6.35 3.41
C TYR A 25 -11.33 6.42 3.39
N SER A 26 -11.88 6.89 2.27
CA SER A 26 -13.34 6.99 2.09
C SER A 26 -14.01 5.64 1.86
N GLN A 27 -13.26 4.65 1.37
CA GLN A 27 -13.75 3.31 1.06
C GLN A 27 -12.75 2.27 1.53
N ILE A 28 -13.28 1.24 2.20
CA ILE A 28 -12.51 0.12 2.75
C ILE A 28 -12.93 -1.13 1.98
N TYR A 29 -11.96 -1.91 1.50
CA TYR A 29 -12.20 -3.16 0.78
C TYR A 29 -11.58 -4.35 1.52
N PHE A 30 -10.44 -4.16 2.15
CA PHE A 30 -9.71 -5.21 2.88
C PHE A 30 -8.94 -4.61 4.06
N VAL A 31 -8.89 -5.32 5.20
CA VAL A 31 -8.26 -4.85 6.44
C VAL A 31 -7.15 -5.77 6.96
N GLY A 32 -6.87 -6.90 6.29
CA GLY A 32 -5.82 -7.83 6.73
C GLY A 32 -6.08 -8.44 8.10
N GLU A 33 -7.31 -8.87 8.39
CA GLU A 33 -7.72 -9.30 9.75
C GLU A 33 -7.00 -10.53 10.30
N LYS A 34 -6.28 -11.26 9.44
CA LYS A 34 -5.47 -12.44 9.78
C LYS A 34 -3.98 -12.15 9.89
N ALA A 35 -3.54 -10.97 9.47
CA ALA A 35 -2.14 -10.62 9.44
C ALA A 35 -1.57 -10.38 10.84
N THR A 36 -0.31 -10.77 11.04
CA THR A 36 0.45 -10.38 12.24
C THR A 36 0.99 -8.97 12.06
N LYS A 37 0.12 -7.98 12.32
CA LYS A 37 0.36 -6.57 12.02
C LYS A 37 1.52 -5.98 12.80
N ILE A 38 2.25 -5.07 12.14
CA ILE A 38 3.27 -4.25 12.79
C ILE A 38 2.59 -3.22 13.69
N ASN A 39 3.02 -3.15 14.96
CA ASN A 39 2.53 -2.14 15.88
C ASN A 39 3.20 -0.78 15.57
N GLY A 40 2.47 0.08 14.88
CA GLY A 40 2.89 1.44 14.54
C GLY A 40 2.93 2.40 15.74
N GLY A 41 3.44 3.61 15.51
CA GLY A 41 3.47 4.67 16.51
C GLY A 41 2.09 5.30 16.80
N ILE A 42 2.03 6.22 17.75
CA ILE A 42 0.83 7.04 17.97
C ILE A 42 0.71 8.08 16.86
N ASP A 43 1.83 8.73 16.53
CA ASP A 43 1.91 9.71 15.44
C ASP A 43 1.82 9.02 14.08
N LEU A 44 0.78 9.36 13.31
CA LEU A 44 0.58 8.87 11.94
C LEU A 44 1.65 9.34 10.95
N ARG A 45 2.52 10.28 11.34
CA ARG A 45 3.67 10.73 10.56
C ARG A 45 4.92 9.89 10.83
N ASP A 46 4.97 9.18 11.96
CA ASP A 46 6.06 8.27 12.26
C ASP A 46 5.77 6.89 11.67
N THR A 47 6.22 6.70 10.43
CA THR A 47 6.12 5.44 9.72
C THR A 47 7.39 4.58 9.84
N SER A 48 8.38 5.01 10.64
CA SER A 48 9.69 4.35 10.73
C SER A 48 9.61 2.88 11.14
N ARG A 49 8.56 2.52 11.90
CA ARG A 49 8.29 1.14 12.32
C ARG A 49 7.84 0.22 11.18
N PHE A 50 7.37 0.76 10.07
CA PHE A 50 6.96 0.00 8.90
C PHE A 50 8.12 -0.22 7.91
N ASP A 51 9.26 0.45 8.11
CA ASP A 51 10.43 0.35 7.24
C ASP A 51 11.55 -0.46 7.92
N ASP A 52 12.33 -1.22 7.15
CA ASP A 52 13.59 -1.84 7.59
C ASP A 52 14.72 -0.79 7.71
N GLU A 53 15.90 -1.22 8.15
CA GLU A 53 17.07 -0.34 8.33
C GLU A 53 17.55 0.34 7.04
N TYR A 54 17.15 -0.16 5.87
CA TYR A 54 17.49 0.40 4.56
C TYR A 54 16.37 1.28 3.99
N GLY A 55 15.27 1.46 4.72
CA GLY A 55 14.11 2.24 4.31
C GLY A 55 13.18 1.50 3.34
N PHE A 56 13.26 0.18 3.26
CA PHE A 56 12.30 -0.65 2.52
C PHE A 56 11.12 -1.03 3.42
N TYR A 57 9.93 -1.13 2.84
CA TYR A 57 8.75 -1.55 3.58
C TYR A 57 8.89 -2.99 4.09
N ARG A 58 8.56 -3.21 5.37
CA ARG A 58 8.54 -4.53 5.99
C ARG A 58 7.30 -5.29 5.53
N PHE A 59 7.53 -6.28 4.67
CA PHE A 59 6.47 -7.15 4.18
C PHE A 59 5.86 -7.98 5.31
N VAL A 60 4.53 -7.89 5.44
CA VAL A 60 3.70 -8.75 6.28
C VAL A 60 2.73 -9.50 5.36
N PRO A 61 2.82 -10.83 5.25
CA PRO A 61 1.85 -11.61 4.49
C PRO A 61 0.42 -11.39 4.97
N GLU A 62 -0.55 -11.39 4.05
CA GLU A 62 -1.98 -11.22 4.29
C GLU A 62 -2.38 -9.85 4.87
N ASP A 63 -1.43 -8.93 5.03
CA ASP A 63 -1.72 -7.57 5.47
C ASP A 63 -2.19 -6.69 4.32
N HIS A 64 -2.77 -5.54 4.66
CA HIS A 64 -3.33 -4.63 3.67
C HIS A 64 -2.37 -3.52 3.24
N LEU A 65 -2.53 -3.04 2.01
CA LEU A 65 -2.10 -1.72 1.59
C LEU A 65 -3.31 -0.89 1.20
N ALA A 66 -3.36 0.34 1.70
CA ALA A 66 -4.41 1.33 1.40
C ALA A 66 -5.85 0.80 1.60
N TYR A 67 -6.02 -0.11 2.56
CA TYR A 67 -7.28 -0.81 2.84
C TYR A 67 -7.94 -1.45 1.61
N ARG A 68 -7.14 -1.84 0.61
CA ARG A 68 -7.63 -2.36 -0.68
C ARG A 68 -6.88 -3.58 -1.16
N TYR A 69 -5.56 -3.56 -1.04
CA TYR A 69 -4.72 -4.60 -1.59
C TYR A 69 -4.28 -5.55 -0.50
N GLU A 70 -4.45 -6.85 -0.69
CA GLU A 70 -3.92 -7.88 0.20
C GLU A 70 -2.55 -8.32 -0.31
N LEU A 71 -1.52 -8.21 0.53
CA LEU A 71 -0.16 -8.60 0.21
C LEU A 71 -0.01 -10.13 0.27
N VAL A 72 0.38 -10.75 -0.85
CA VAL A 72 0.48 -12.22 -0.96
C VAL A 72 1.92 -12.69 -0.80
N LYS A 73 2.84 -12.19 -1.65
CA LYS A 73 4.25 -12.60 -1.63
C LYS A 73 5.16 -11.58 -2.31
N PRO A 74 6.46 -11.53 -1.95
CA PRO A 74 7.44 -10.78 -2.72
C PRO A 74 7.61 -11.35 -4.13
N LEU A 75 7.75 -10.46 -5.11
CA LEU A 75 8.09 -10.79 -6.50
C LEU A 75 9.51 -10.36 -6.87
N GLY A 76 10.02 -9.29 -6.24
CA GLY A 76 11.39 -8.83 -6.47
C GLY A 76 11.79 -7.69 -5.55
N LYS A 77 13.10 -7.51 -5.39
CA LYS A 77 13.71 -6.39 -4.64
C LYS A 77 14.83 -5.80 -5.48
N GLY A 78 14.71 -4.52 -5.81
CA GLY A 78 15.75 -3.75 -6.48
C GLY A 78 16.43 -2.77 -5.52
N THR A 79 17.27 -1.90 -6.07
CA THR A 79 17.97 -0.86 -5.30
C THR A 79 17.01 0.17 -4.68
N THR A 80 15.93 0.49 -5.40
CA THR A 80 15.05 1.63 -5.11
C THR A 80 13.67 1.22 -4.59
N ALA A 81 13.25 -0.03 -4.83
CA ALA A 81 11.90 -0.49 -4.55
C ALA A 81 11.83 -2.00 -4.31
N GLN A 82 10.74 -2.43 -3.67
CA GLN A 82 10.29 -3.82 -3.66
C GLN A 82 9.03 -3.96 -4.50
N VAL A 83 8.84 -5.14 -5.09
CA VAL A 83 7.63 -5.48 -5.82
C VAL A 83 6.98 -6.67 -5.13
N PHE A 84 5.69 -6.57 -4.85
CA PHE A 84 4.89 -7.62 -4.23
C PHE A 84 3.76 -8.03 -5.16
N SER A 85 3.40 -9.32 -5.13
CA SER A 85 2.14 -9.81 -5.64
C SER A 85 1.07 -9.48 -4.63
N ALA A 86 -0.06 -8.96 -5.08
CA ALA A 86 -1.19 -8.62 -4.25
C ALA A 86 -2.53 -8.97 -4.92
N VAL A 87 -3.58 -9.08 -4.12
CA VAL A 87 -4.96 -9.16 -4.60
C VAL A 87 -5.61 -7.79 -4.44
N ASP A 88 -6.14 -7.24 -5.52
CA ASP A 88 -6.97 -6.04 -5.50
C ASP A 88 -8.41 -6.44 -5.17
N HIS A 89 -8.86 -6.16 -3.95
CA HIS A 89 -10.21 -6.51 -3.49
C HIS A 89 -11.31 -5.63 -4.08
N LYS A 90 -10.97 -4.50 -4.72
CA LYS A 90 -11.95 -3.68 -5.43
C LYS A 90 -12.31 -4.31 -6.78
N GLU A 91 -11.29 -4.69 -7.54
CA GLU A 91 -11.44 -5.19 -8.92
C GLU A 91 -11.37 -6.73 -9.01
N ASN A 92 -11.20 -7.40 -7.85
CA ASN A 92 -11.07 -8.84 -7.69
C ASN A 92 -10.04 -9.50 -8.64
N ARG A 93 -8.82 -8.93 -8.68
CA ARG A 93 -7.75 -9.40 -9.59
C ARG A 93 -6.38 -9.37 -8.93
N SER A 94 -5.48 -10.22 -9.42
CA SER A 94 -4.07 -10.19 -9.01
C SER A 94 -3.32 -9.02 -9.66
N VAL A 95 -2.49 -8.35 -8.88
CA VAL A 95 -1.68 -7.19 -9.31
C VAL A 95 -0.25 -7.29 -8.78
N ALA A 96 0.66 -6.56 -9.41
CA ALA A 96 1.99 -6.28 -8.86
C ALA A 96 2.00 -4.87 -8.26
N ILE A 97 2.44 -4.74 -7.00
CA ILE A 97 2.57 -3.46 -6.30
C ILE A 97 4.04 -3.16 -6.10
N LYS A 98 4.50 -2.04 -6.66
CA LYS A 98 5.84 -1.49 -6.44
C LYS A 98 5.82 -0.53 -5.26
N VAL A 99 6.51 -0.88 -4.19
CA VAL A 99 6.68 -0.03 -3.00
C VAL A 99 8.07 0.60 -3.03
N MET A 100 8.12 1.92 -3.12
CA MET A 100 9.36 2.69 -3.18
C MET A 100 9.97 2.83 -1.78
N LYS A 101 11.30 2.90 -1.69
CA LYS A 101 11.98 3.25 -0.44
C LYS A 101 11.48 4.57 0.12
N SER A 102 11.26 4.61 1.43
CA SER A 102 10.85 5.80 2.19
C SER A 102 12.04 6.74 2.46
N GLN A 103 12.68 7.25 1.40
CA GLN A 103 13.75 8.26 1.51
C GLN A 103 13.55 9.42 0.52
N PRO A 104 13.82 10.68 0.91
CA PRO A 104 13.57 11.89 0.09
C PRO A 104 14.01 11.81 -1.37
N ARG A 105 15.18 11.23 -1.64
CA ARG A 105 15.72 11.08 -3.01
C ARG A 105 14.89 10.16 -3.89
N TYR A 106 14.29 9.11 -3.34
CA TYR A 106 13.51 8.13 -4.10
C TYR A 106 12.08 8.63 -4.36
N HIS A 107 11.53 9.53 -3.53
CA HIS A 107 10.23 10.16 -3.82
C HIS A 107 10.26 10.98 -5.12
N ARG A 108 11.37 11.72 -5.38
CA ARG A 108 11.52 12.47 -6.63
C ARG A 108 11.62 11.55 -7.86
N GLN A 109 12.34 10.43 -7.72
CA GLN A 109 12.44 9.43 -8.77
C GLN A 109 11.07 8.77 -9.05
N ALA A 110 10.32 8.42 -8.00
CA ALA A 110 8.98 7.86 -8.13
C ALA A 110 8.03 8.82 -8.86
N LYS A 111 8.07 10.12 -8.51
CA LYS A 111 7.27 11.14 -9.21
C LYS A 111 7.61 11.22 -10.69
N SER A 112 8.91 11.22 -11.02
CA SER A 112 9.38 11.25 -12.41
C SER A 112 8.95 10.00 -13.19
N GLU A 113 8.99 8.84 -12.55
CA GLU A 113 8.54 7.56 -13.13
C GLU A 113 7.03 7.59 -13.43
N ILE A 114 6.21 8.08 -12.50
CA ILE A 114 4.76 8.25 -12.70
C ILE A 114 4.49 9.21 -13.86
N GLU A 115 5.12 10.39 -13.86
CA GLU A 115 4.93 11.40 -14.91
C GLU A 115 5.31 10.85 -16.30
N MET A 116 6.37 10.04 -16.39
CA MET A 116 6.77 9.40 -17.64
C MET A 116 5.75 8.34 -18.09
N LEU A 117 5.29 7.47 -17.19
CA LEU A 117 4.31 6.44 -17.50
C LEU A 117 2.95 7.03 -17.92
N GLU A 118 2.51 8.11 -17.27
CA GLU A 118 1.30 8.84 -17.64
C GLU A 118 1.41 9.42 -19.06
N ARG A 119 2.55 10.04 -19.39
CA ARG A 119 2.80 10.54 -20.75
C ARG A 119 2.74 9.43 -21.79
N LEU A 120 3.37 8.29 -21.54
CA LEU A 120 3.35 7.14 -22.46
C LEU A 120 1.93 6.60 -22.64
N ASN A 121 1.16 6.45 -21.55
CA ASN A 121 -0.24 5.99 -21.63
C ASN A 121 -1.13 6.96 -22.40
N ASN A 122 -0.96 8.27 -22.21
CA ASN A 122 -1.73 9.29 -22.92
C ASN A 122 -1.39 9.33 -24.41
N LEU A 123 -0.11 9.15 -24.75
CA LEU A 123 0.29 8.96 -26.14
C LEU A 123 -0.42 7.72 -26.71
N ASN A 124 -0.34 6.56 -26.06
CA ASN A 124 -0.97 5.33 -26.55
C ASN A 124 -2.47 5.50 -26.86
N LYS A 125 -3.23 6.10 -25.96
CA LYS A 125 -4.67 6.38 -26.16
C LYS A 125 -4.94 7.28 -27.37
N ARG A 126 -4.01 8.17 -27.73
CA ARG A 126 -4.14 9.03 -28.91
C ARG A 126 -3.85 8.29 -30.22
N TRP A 127 -3.12 7.17 -30.20
CA TRP A 127 -2.85 6.35 -31.39
C TRP A 127 -3.96 5.34 -31.68
N GLU A 128 -4.84 5.07 -30.71
CA GLU A 128 -6.00 4.15 -30.85
C GLU A 128 -7.29 4.86 -31.32
N HIS A 129 -7.21 6.17 -31.62
CA HIS A 129 -8.28 7.02 -32.17
C HIS A 129 -7.85 7.66 -33.49
#